data_AF-A0A3R9Y665-F1
#
_entry.id   AF-A0A3R9Y665-F1
#
_cell.length_a   1.000
_cell.length_b   1.000
_cell.length_c   1.000
_cell.angle_alpha   90.00
_cell.angle_beta   90.00
_cell.angle_gamma   90.00
#
_symmetry.space_group_name_H-M   'P 1'
#
loop_
_entity.id
_entity.type
_entity.pdbx_description
1 polymer ?
#
loop_
_entity_poly.entity_id
_entity_poly.type
_entity_poly.pdbx_seq_one_letter_code
_entity_poly.pdbx_strand_id
1 'polypeptide(L)'
;MKQFTFSDLSRRSGDVLDAAMAGKVSLAKRGKAKVMMMPMEEYERLEQLAAGRREGRAFTLANAPEDDLENLTAGFRQILDEAKGEE
;
A
#
# COMPACT_ATOMS: atom_id res chain seq x y z
N MET A 1 10.37 -0.34 -13.39
CA MET A 1 9.60 -1.59 -13.54
C MET A 1 9.78 -2.07 -14.97
N LYS A 2 10.26 -3.31 -15.17
CA LYS A 2 10.37 -3.89 -16.51
C LYS A 2 8.99 -4.35 -17.00
N GLN A 3 8.80 -4.32 -18.31
CA GLN A 3 7.59 -4.84 -18.97
C GLN A 3 7.98 -5.91 -19.96
N PHE A 4 7.26 -7.02 -19.92
CA PHE A 4 7.37 -8.14 -20.84
C PHE A 4 6.02 -8.39 -21.49
N THR A 5 6.00 -9.06 -22.62
CA THR A 5 4.75 -9.56 -23.21
C THR A 5 4.45 -10.98 -22.71
N PHE A 6 3.21 -11.44 -22.89
CA PHE A 6 2.89 -12.86 -22.67
C PHE A 6 3.70 -13.80 -23.58
N SER A 7 4.08 -13.33 -24.78
CA SER A 7 4.94 -14.08 -25.68
C SER A 7 6.38 -14.18 -25.16
N ASP A 8 6.89 -13.15 -24.47
CA ASP A 8 8.21 -13.20 -23.83
C ASP A 8 8.21 -14.23 -22.70
N LEU A 9 7.18 -14.22 -21.84
CA LEU A 9 7.03 -15.22 -20.77
C LEU A 9 7.03 -16.65 -21.33
N SER A 10 6.36 -16.88 -22.46
CA SER A 10 6.32 -18.21 -23.10
C SER A 10 7.67 -18.64 -23.68
N ARG A 11 8.51 -17.70 -24.13
CA ARG A 11 9.76 -18.01 -24.86
C ARG A 11 11.01 -17.96 -23.98
N ARG A 12 10.96 -17.19 -22.90
CA ARG A 12 12.09 -16.92 -21.99
C ARG A 12 11.59 -16.78 -20.56
N SER A 13 10.84 -17.78 -20.09
CA SER A 13 10.27 -17.80 -18.75
C SER A 13 11.31 -17.61 -17.66
N GLY A 14 12.50 -18.22 -17.80
CA GLY A 14 13.63 -18.05 -16.86
C GLY A 14 14.01 -16.57 -16.67
N ASP A 15 14.36 -15.87 -17.76
CA ASP A 15 14.72 -14.45 -17.71
C ASP A 15 13.62 -13.57 -17.11
N VAL A 16 12.35 -13.88 -17.42
CA VAL A 16 11.20 -13.12 -16.91
C VAL A 16 11.02 -13.38 -15.42
N LEU A 17 11.20 -14.62 -14.96
CA LEU A 17 11.13 -15.00 -13.55
C LEU A 17 12.30 -14.40 -12.77
N ASP A 18 13.53 -14.47 -13.28
CA ASP A 18 14.70 -13.84 -12.64
C ASP A 18 14.50 -12.33 -12.48
N ALA A 19 13.94 -11.67 -13.50
CA ALA A 19 13.58 -10.26 -13.43
C ALA A 19 12.47 -9.99 -12.40
N ALA A 20 11.50 -10.90 -12.24
CA ALA A 20 10.42 -10.79 -11.27
C ALA A 20 10.92 -11.04 -9.83
N MET A 21 11.91 -11.91 -9.63
CA MET A 21 12.56 -12.15 -8.35
C MET A 21 13.41 -10.96 -7.92
N ALA A 22 14.04 -10.25 -8.86
CA ALA A 22 14.78 -9.03 -8.60
C ALA A 22 13.88 -7.81 -8.32
N GLY A 23 12.58 -7.89 -8.62
CA GLY A 23 11.61 -6.84 -8.33
C GLY A 23 10.39 -6.87 -9.26
N LYS A 24 9.48 -5.92 -9.07
CA LYS A 24 8.20 -5.91 -9.82
C LYS A 24 8.37 -5.77 -11.34
N VAL A 25 7.68 -6.64 -12.07
CA VAL A 25 7.58 -6.64 -13.54
C VAL A 25 6.12 -6.71 -13.98
N SER A 26 5.83 -6.20 -15.18
CA SER A 26 4.49 -6.27 -15.77
C SER A 26 4.46 -7.18 -16.99
N LEU A 27 3.36 -7.92 -17.16
CA LEU A 27 3.05 -8.65 -18.39
C LEU A 27 1.98 -7.90 -19.18
N ALA A 28 2.30 -7.56 -20.43
CA ALA A 28 1.45 -6.84 -21.34
C ALA A 28 0.86 -7.75 -22.42
N LYS A 29 -0.42 -7.53 -22.75
CA LYS A 29 -1.11 -8.14 -23.88
C LYS A 29 -1.64 -7.02 -24.77
N ARG A 30 -1.32 -7.07 -26.07
CA ARG A 30 -1.70 -6.02 -27.04
C ARG A 30 -1.32 -4.61 -26.57
N GLY A 31 -0.09 -4.46 -26.06
CA GLY A 31 0.46 -3.18 -25.60
C GLY A 31 -0.05 -2.67 -24.25
N LYS A 32 -0.98 -3.38 -23.58
CA LYS A 32 -1.51 -2.98 -22.27
C LYS A 32 -1.06 -3.94 -21.18
N ALA A 33 -0.56 -3.42 -20.06
CA ALA A 33 -0.27 -4.21 -18.87
C ALA A 33 -1.55 -4.89 -18.36
N LYS A 34 -1.46 -6.17 -18.03
CA LYS A 34 -2.58 -7.01 -17.56
C LYS A 34 -2.28 -7.72 -16.25
N VAL A 35 -1.02 -8.11 -16.05
CA VAL A 35 -0.59 -8.83 -14.85
C VAL A 35 0.68 -8.19 -14.31
N MET A 36 0.81 -8.19 -13.00
CA MET A 36 2.01 -7.82 -12.27
C MET A 36 2.61 -9.09 -11.67
N MET A 37 3.91 -9.26 -11.78
CA MET A 37 4.64 -10.30 -11.05
C MET A 37 5.64 -9.62 -10.12
N MET A 38 5.74 -10.11 -8.90
CA MET A 38 6.66 -9.64 -7.88
C MET A 38 6.96 -10.79 -6.91
N PRO A 39 8.01 -10.69 -6.08
CA PRO A 39 8.25 -11.65 -5.01
C PRO A 39 7.07 -11.69 -4.04
N MET A 40 6.80 -12.88 -3.47
CA MET A 40 5.70 -13.07 -2.53
C MET A 40 5.82 -12.14 -1.31
N GLU A 41 7.02 -11.98 -0.77
CA GLU A 41 7.31 -11.12 0.38
C GLU A 41 6.93 -9.65 0.11
N GLU A 42 7.14 -9.16 -1.12
CA GLU A 42 6.76 -7.79 -1.48
C GLU A 42 5.24 -7.65 -1.58
N TYR A 43 4.54 -8.68 -2.09
CA TYR A 43 3.08 -8.72 -2.07
C TYR A 43 2.54 -8.73 -0.64
N GLU A 44 3.07 -9.59 0.23
CA GLU A 44 2.67 -9.66 1.64
C GLU A 44 2.93 -8.35 2.38
N ARG A 45 4.06 -7.70 2.12
CA ARG A 45 4.37 -6.37 2.64
C ARG A 45 3.34 -5.34 2.18
N LEU A 46 2.94 -5.36 0.91
CA LEU A 46 1.91 -4.46 0.38
C LEU A 46 0.53 -4.74 1.00
N GLU A 47 0.17 -6.01 1.18
CA GLU A 47 -1.06 -6.43 1.86
C GLU A 47 -1.08 -5.97 3.32
N GLN A 48 0.03 -6.11 4.05
CA GLN A 48 0.16 -5.61 5.43
C GLN A 48 0.05 -4.09 5.50
N LEU A 49 0.70 -3.37 4.58
CA LEU A 49 0.58 -1.92 4.47
C LEU A 49 -0.84 -1.49 4.11
N ALA A 50 -1.54 -2.27 3.28
CA ALA A 50 -2.93 -2.03 2.91
C ALA A 50 -3.89 -2.34 4.07
N ALA A 51 -3.64 -3.39 4.85
CA ALA A 51 -4.43 -3.73 6.03
C ALA A 51 -4.21 -2.72 7.18
N GLY A 52 -2.97 -2.25 7.35
CA GLY A 52 -2.63 -1.18 8.30
C GLY A 52 -3.16 0.20 7.86
N ARG A 53 -3.37 0.39 6.56
CA ARG A 53 -4.26 1.44 6.07
C ARG A 53 -5.70 1.00 6.33
N ARG A 54 -6.17 1.17 7.57
CA ARG A 54 -7.56 1.61 7.75
C ARG A 54 -7.75 2.69 6.69
N GLU A 55 -8.66 2.42 5.75
CA GLU A 55 -8.84 3.20 4.53
C GLU A 55 -8.59 4.66 4.88
N GLY A 56 -7.67 5.35 4.19
CA GLY A 56 -7.40 6.76 4.41
C GLY A 56 -8.65 7.58 4.08
N ARG A 57 -9.67 7.43 4.91
CA ARG A 57 -10.98 8.04 4.86
C ARG A 57 -10.79 9.29 5.67
N ALA A 58 -10.70 10.40 4.96
CA ALA A 58 -10.87 11.68 5.56
C ALA A 58 -12.37 11.80 5.93
N PHE A 59 -12.63 11.94 7.21
CA PHE A 59 -13.95 12.30 7.69
C PHE A 59 -13.96 13.80 8.02
N THR A 60 -15.13 14.40 7.86
CA THR A 60 -15.46 15.67 8.49
C THR A 60 -15.89 15.38 9.93
N LEU A 61 -15.85 16.39 10.81
CA LEU A 61 -16.37 16.23 12.17
C LEU A 61 -17.83 15.76 12.21
N ALA A 62 -18.63 16.07 11.18
CA ALA A 62 -20.03 15.72 11.12
C ALA A 62 -20.30 14.24 10.75
N ASN A 63 -19.32 13.53 10.17
CA ASN A 63 -19.51 12.17 9.66
C ASN A 63 -18.40 11.19 10.06
N ALA A 64 -17.52 11.60 10.97
CA ALA A 64 -16.50 10.73 11.52
C ALA A 64 -17.14 9.66 12.43
N PRO A 65 -16.63 8.41 12.41
CA PRO A 65 -16.98 7.41 13.41
C PRO A 65 -16.72 7.93 14.83
N GLU A 66 -17.54 7.50 15.79
CA GLU A 66 -17.44 7.92 17.18
C GLU A 66 -16.06 7.62 17.78
N ASP A 67 -15.54 6.41 17.55
CA ASP A 67 -14.18 6.02 17.97
C ASP A 67 -13.09 6.97 17.44
N ASP A 68 -13.23 7.48 16.21
CA ASP A 68 -12.27 8.41 15.62
C ASP A 68 -12.38 9.81 16.27
N LEU A 69 -13.59 10.26 16.59
CA LEU A 69 -13.85 11.52 17.31
C LEU A 69 -13.33 11.48 18.75
N GLU A 70 -13.51 10.36 19.43
CA GLU A 70 -13.01 10.15 20.79
C GLU A 70 -11.48 10.18 20.81
N ASN A 71 -10.84 9.47 19.88
CA ASN A 71 -9.39 9.48 19.73
C ASN A 71 -8.86 10.90 19.43
N LEU A 72 -9.50 11.65 18.53
CA LEU A 72 -9.13 13.03 18.23
C LEU A 72 -9.25 13.93 19.47
N THR A 73 -10.34 13.81 20.22
CA THR A 73 -10.58 14.59 21.45
C THR A 73 -9.57 14.26 22.53
N ALA A 74 -9.22 12.98 22.71
CA ALA A 74 -8.21 12.53 23.65
C ALA A 74 -6.84 13.12 23.31
N GLY A 75 -6.45 13.11 22.02
CA GLY A 75 -5.21 13.72 21.55
C GLY A 75 -5.12 15.23 21.85
N PHE A 76 -6.21 15.99 21.62
CA PHE A 76 -6.23 17.41 21.97
C PHE A 76 -6.09 17.65 23.48
N ARG A 77 -6.70 16.83 24.33
CA ARG A 77 -6.52 16.94 25.80
C ARG A 77 -5.08 16.72 26.20
N GLN A 78 -4.43 15.69 25.66
CA GLN A 78 -3.03 15.41 25.95
C GLN A 78 -2.13 16.61 25.60
N ILE A 79 -2.30 17.21 24.42
CA ILE A 79 -1.52 18.39 24.00
C ILE A 79 -1.75 19.58 24.94
N LEU A 80 -3.01 19.81 25.35
CA LEU A 80 -3.35 20.90 26.27
C LEU A 80 -2.79 20.67 27.67
N ASP A 81 -2.76 19.42 28.13
CA ASP A 81 -2.24 19.06 29.45
C ASP A 81 -0.70 19.15 29.49
N GLU A 82 -0.03 18.71 28.40
CA GLU A 82 1.42 18.91 28.22
C GLU A 82 1.77 20.41 28.24
N ALA A 83 1.02 21.24 27.52
CA ALA A 83 1.24 22.69 27.50
C ALA A 83 1.00 23.37 28.87
N LYS A 84 0.18 22.78 29.75
CA LYS A 84 -0.08 23.30 31.10
C LYS A 84 0.90 22.77 32.14
N GLY A 85 1.56 21.64 31.89
CA GLY A 85 2.56 21.06 32.78
C GLY A 85 3.94 21.71 32.69
N GLU A 86 4.13 22.67 31.77
CA GLU A 86 5.36 23.44 31.58
C GLU A 86 5.39 24.78 32.36
N GLU A 87 4.36 25.10 33.18
CA GLU A 87 4.35 26.20 34.18
C GLU A 87 4.66 25.71 35.61
#